data_AF-A0A286RA15-F1
#
_entry.id   AF-A0A286RA15-F1
#
_cell.length_a   1.000
_cell.length_b   1.000
_cell.length_c   1.000
_cell.angle_alpha   90.00
_cell.angle_beta   90.00
_cell.angle_gamma   90.00
#
_symmetry.space_group_name_H-M   'P 1'
#
loop_
_entity.id
_entity.type
_entity.pdbx_description
1 polymer ?
#
loop_
_entity_poly.entity_id
_entity_poly.type
_entity_poly.pdbx_seq_one_letter_code
_entity_poly.pdbx_strand_id
1 'polypeptide(L)'
;MSAGKQGIPHEENEINQWARLAKDGTPEEREEAWRKLDSAIRKLVYDIAAKYALSPQELSELADEAPTAVYTRFNSFDPVRGNFRAWCYQVLDRWLIDEHRKKGRRRRRERTISEVFDAESRPNEGMAECPIEDHHLSDPATQAQWRMDLDRDFGEEDLQELEKIPVKRRVFGLAVAGLWDRVPKETWQAWVNKIDGLPQPFPPPGIEDCQTPNDRIHFLADCLNVSSQSVRMHYERMENKIRSLRWFDSFRSP
;
A
#
# COMPACT_ATOMS: atom_id res chain seq x y z
N MET A 1 26.43 -13.39 24.41
CA MET A 1 26.02 -12.12 25.05
C MET A 1 24.65 -11.74 24.51
N SER A 2 23.59 -12.20 25.17
CA SER A 2 22.20 -11.90 24.79
C SER A 2 21.72 -10.70 25.59
N ALA A 3 21.55 -9.55 24.94
CA ALA A 3 20.90 -8.39 25.52
C ALA A 3 19.39 -8.65 25.56
N GLY A 4 18.84 -8.72 26.77
CA GLY A 4 17.45 -9.05 27.04
C GLY A 4 16.47 -7.96 26.60
N LYS A 5 15.47 -8.36 25.81
CA LYS A 5 14.25 -7.58 25.52
C LYS A 5 13.27 -7.65 26.71
N GLN A 6 13.65 -7.14 27.88
CA GLN A 6 12.76 -7.08 29.06
C GLN A 6 12.06 -5.71 29.27
N GLY A 7 12.26 -4.73 28.38
CA GLY A 7 11.75 -3.36 28.55
C GLY A 7 10.36 -3.05 27.95
N ILE A 8 9.76 -3.96 27.19
CA ILE A 8 8.57 -3.67 26.36
C ILE A 8 7.25 -3.51 27.16
N PRO A 9 6.98 -4.29 28.22
CA PRO A 9 5.66 -4.26 28.89
C PRO A 9 5.38 -2.98 29.70
N HIS A 10 6.42 -2.32 30.22
CA HIS A 10 6.26 -1.15 31.09
C HIS A 10 5.92 0.10 30.27
N GLU A 11 6.69 0.35 29.20
CA GLU A 11 6.50 1.50 28.30
C GLU A 11 5.10 1.47 27.65
N GLU A 12 4.60 0.28 27.30
CA GLU A 12 3.29 0.14 26.68
C GLU A 12 2.13 0.43 27.65
N ASN A 13 2.25 0.02 28.91
CA ASN A 13 1.25 0.34 29.93
C ASN A 13 1.18 1.85 30.23
N GLU A 14 2.34 2.51 30.29
CA GLU A 14 2.43 3.96 30.50
C GLU A 14 1.80 4.75 29.34
N ILE A 15 2.10 4.38 28.09
CA ILE A 15 1.51 5.01 26.91
C ILE A 15 -0.02 4.89 26.91
N ASN A 16 -0.55 3.70 27.26
CA ASN A 16 -1.99 3.49 27.35
C ASN A 16 -2.62 4.32 28.49
N GLN A 17 -1.93 4.47 29.61
CA GLN A 17 -2.39 5.33 30.71
C GLN A 17 -2.43 6.80 30.28
N TRP A 18 -1.41 7.30 29.59
CA TRP A 18 -1.41 8.67 29.07
C TRP A 18 -2.53 8.87 28.05
N ALA A 19 -2.79 7.90 27.18
CA ALA A 19 -3.92 7.97 26.25
C ALA A 19 -5.28 8.04 26.96
N ARG A 20 -5.45 7.36 28.10
CA ARG A 20 -6.67 7.49 28.92
C ARG A 20 -6.78 8.88 29.54
N LEU A 21 -5.70 9.40 30.13
CA LEU A 21 -5.67 10.75 30.71
C LEU A 21 -5.92 11.84 29.66
N ALA A 22 -5.35 11.70 28.45
CA ALA A 22 -5.58 12.61 27.33
C ALA A 22 -7.05 12.65 26.87
N LYS A 23 -7.81 11.58 27.13
CA LYS A 23 -9.23 11.49 26.77
C LYS A 23 -10.15 11.98 27.89
N ASP A 24 -9.93 11.48 29.11
CA ASP A 24 -10.90 11.58 30.21
C ASP A 24 -10.40 12.41 31.41
N GLY A 25 -9.13 12.83 31.44
CA GLY A 25 -8.53 13.56 32.56
C GLY A 25 -8.99 15.02 32.68
N THR A 26 -8.47 15.75 33.68
CA THR A 26 -8.63 17.21 33.79
C THR A 26 -7.89 17.95 32.65
N PRO A 27 -8.17 19.24 32.39
CA PRO A 27 -7.44 20.00 31.37
C PRO A 27 -5.91 19.92 31.52
N GLU A 28 -5.39 20.03 32.74
CA GLU A 28 -3.95 19.96 33.04
C GLU A 28 -3.39 18.54 32.83
N GLU A 29 -4.14 17.51 33.24
CA GLU A 29 -3.76 16.12 33.02
C GLU A 29 -3.74 15.78 31.52
N ARG A 30 -4.69 16.32 30.75
CA ARG A 30 -4.75 16.13 29.30
C ARG A 30 -3.56 16.76 28.61
N GLU A 31 -3.20 17.99 28.97
CA GLU A 31 -2.05 18.68 28.41
C GLU A 31 -0.75 17.92 28.70
N GLU A 32 -0.54 17.50 29.95
CA GLU A 32 0.64 16.73 30.34
C GLU A 32 0.69 15.36 29.65
N ALA A 33 -0.45 14.69 29.52
CA ALA A 33 -0.55 13.42 28.79
C ALA A 33 -0.19 13.60 27.31
N TRP A 34 -0.69 14.64 26.66
CA TRP A 34 -0.36 14.95 25.27
C TRP A 34 1.13 15.23 25.06
N ARG A 35 1.76 15.95 25.99
CA ARG A 35 3.21 16.18 25.95
C ARG A 35 4.02 14.88 25.96
N LYS A 36 3.59 13.88 26.75
CA LYS A 36 4.24 12.56 26.79
C LYS A 36 3.94 11.72 25.55
N LEU A 37 2.70 11.76 25.08
CA LEU A 37 2.29 11.05 23.86
C LEU A 37 3.01 11.58 22.62
N ASP A 38 3.26 12.88 22.53
CA ASP A 38 3.97 13.52 21.41
C ASP A 38 5.31 12.83 21.11
N SER A 39 6.13 12.63 22.13
CA SER A 39 7.42 11.94 22.01
C SER A 39 7.26 10.47 21.54
N ALA A 40 6.26 9.76 22.08
CA ALA A 40 5.99 8.37 21.70
C ALA A 40 5.50 8.26 20.24
N ILE A 41 4.65 9.19 19.80
CA ILE A 41 4.12 9.27 18.43
C ILE A 41 5.26 9.51 17.44
N ARG A 42 6.15 10.47 17.75
CA ARG A 42 7.33 10.78 16.92
C ARG A 42 8.22 9.56 16.72
N LYS A 43 8.58 8.88 17.81
CA LYS A 43 9.38 7.64 17.78
C LYS A 43 8.70 6.59 16.89
N LEU A 44 7.38 6.42 17.02
CA LEU A 44 6.62 5.46 16.23
C LEU A 44 6.62 5.81 14.73
N VAL A 45 6.59 7.09 14.35
CA VAL A 45 6.72 7.49 12.95
C VAL A 45 8.07 7.07 12.37
N TYR A 46 9.18 7.24 13.09
CA TYR A 46 10.49 6.78 12.61
C TYR A 46 10.50 5.27 12.34
N ASP A 47 9.88 4.48 13.22
CA ASP A 47 9.75 3.03 13.04
C ASP A 47 8.91 2.67 11.79
N ILE A 48 7.83 3.41 11.53
CA ILE A 48 6.93 3.18 10.38
C ILE A 48 7.59 3.63 9.08
N ALA A 49 8.22 4.81 9.07
CA ALA A 49 8.78 5.46 7.90
C ALA A 49 9.91 4.67 7.24
N ALA A 50 10.58 3.78 7.98
CA ALA A 50 11.56 2.85 7.42
C ALA A 50 11.00 2.02 6.25
N LYS A 51 9.67 1.82 6.18
CA LYS A 51 8.98 1.09 5.10
C LYS A 51 8.79 1.91 3.82
N TYR A 52 8.91 3.23 3.88
CA TYR A 52 8.49 4.16 2.83
C TYR A 52 9.66 4.76 2.03
N ALA A 53 10.90 4.35 2.31
CA ALA A 53 12.11 4.84 1.65
C ALA A 53 12.20 6.39 1.59
N LEU A 54 11.73 7.06 2.64
CA LEU A 54 11.71 8.52 2.74
C LEU A 54 13.13 9.06 2.94
N SER A 55 13.41 10.23 2.38
CA SER A 55 14.67 10.93 2.70
C SER A 55 14.67 11.37 4.18
N PRO A 56 15.85 11.53 4.81
CA PRO A 56 15.93 11.97 6.20
C PRO A 56 15.22 13.30 6.48
N GLN A 57 15.24 14.22 5.51
CA GLN A 57 14.56 15.51 5.60
C GLN A 57 13.03 15.34 5.59
N GLU A 58 12.50 14.57 4.63
CA GLU A 58 11.05 14.30 4.56
C GLU A 58 10.55 13.59 5.82
N LEU A 59 11.36 12.69 6.37
CA LEU A 59 11.03 12.00 7.61
C LEU A 59 10.99 12.97 8.80
N SER A 60 11.94 13.91 8.91
CA SER A 60 11.92 14.92 9.97
C SER A 60 10.67 15.79 9.91
N GLU A 61 10.31 16.27 8.72
CA GLU A 61 9.09 17.07 8.50
C GLU A 61 7.83 16.29 8.92
N LEU A 62 7.74 15.01 8.50
CA LEU A 62 6.60 14.17 8.84
C LEU A 62 6.55 13.82 10.33
N ALA A 63 7.71 13.62 10.98
CA ALA A 63 7.76 13.41 12.41
C ALA A 63 7.22 14.62 13.19
N ASP A 64 7.45 15.85 12.70
CA ASP A 64 6.91 17.08 13.30
C ASP A 64 5.39 17.19 13.17
N GLU A 65 4.82 16.73 12.05
CA GLU A 65 3.38 16.79 11.79
C GLU A 65 2.59 15.63 12.41
N ALA A 66 3.26 14.52 12.73
CA ALA A 66 2.63 13.29 13.20
C ALA A 66 1.75 13.44 14.46
N PRO A 67 2.18 14.15 15.53
CA PRO A 67 1.33 14.39 16.69
C PRO A 67 0.01 15.09 16.33
N THR A 68 0.05 16.07 15.42
CA THR A 68 -1.14 16.78 14.92
C THR A 68 -2.07 15.84 14.16
N ALA A 69 -1.52 14.96 13.32
CA ALA A 69 -2.28 13.98 12.56
C ALA A 69 -3.00 12.95 13.47
N VAL A 70 -2.39 12.61 14.61
CA VAL A 70 -2.99 11.75 15.63
C VAL A 70 -4.04 12.51 16.44
N TYR A 71 -3.71 13.72 16.91
CA TYR A 71 -4.61 14.58 17.69
C TYR A 71 -5.96 14.81 16.99
N THR A 72 -5.92 15.15 15.70
CA THR A 72 -7.13 15.40 14.88
C THR A 72 -8.06 14.19 14.78
N ARG A 73 -7.54 12.96 14.97
CA ARG A 73 -8.32 11.71 14.90
C ARG A 73 -8.55 11.08 16.27
N PHE A 74 -8.00 11.66 17.34
CA PHE A 74 -7.97 11.07 18.67
C PHE A 74 -9.36 10.83 19.27
N ASN A 75 -10.37 11.62 18.90
CA ASN A 75 -11.75 11.39 19.33
C ASN A 75 -12.29 9.99 18.94
N SER A 76 -11.72 9.35 17.91
CA SER A 76 -12.08 8.00 17.48
C SER A 76 -11.37 6.88 18.24
N PHE A 77 -10.32 7.20 19.00
CA PHE A 77 -9.61 6.22 19.81
C PHE A 77 -10.48 5.75 20.98
N ASP A 78 -10.56 4.44 21.19
CA ASP A 78 -11.29 3.84 22.32
C ASP A 78 -10.33 2.96 23.16
N PRO A 79 -9.98 3.39 24.39
CA PRO A 79 -9.04 2.67 25.25
C PRO A 79 -9.58 1.35 25.81
N VAL A 80 -10.88 1.05 25.63
CA VAL A 80 -11.49 -0.24 26.00
C VAL A 80 -11.34 -1.25 24.86
N ARG A 81 -11.33 -0.79 23.61
CA ARG A 81 -11.27 -1.64 22.42
C ARG A 81 -9.87 -2.07 22.01
N GLY A 82 -8.83 -1.38 22.47
CA GLY A 82 -7.46 -1.73 22.11
C GLY A 82 -6.40 -0.82 22.72
N ASN A 83 -5.14 -1.15 22.46
CA ASN A 83 -4.00 -0.34 22.90
C ASN A 83 -3.81 0.90 21.98
N PHE A 84 -3.29 1.97 22.57
CA PHE A 84 -3.04 3.22 21.86
C PHE A 84 -1.97 3.06 20.78
N ARG A 85 -0.92 2.25 21.03
CA ARG A 85 0.19 2.11 20.10
C ARG A 85 -0.24 1.48 18.77
N ALA A 86 -1.04 0.42 18.77
CA ALA A 86 -1.55 -0.21 17.55
C ALA A 86 -2.55 0.70 16.82
N TRP A 87 -3.43 1.38 17.56
CA TRP A 87 -4.34 2.37 16.95
C TRP A 87 -3.56 3.53 16.32
N CYS A 88 -2.58 4.09 17.03
CA CYS A 88 -1.72 5.17 16.56
C CYS A 88 -0.92 4.74 15.33
N TYR A 89 -0.40 3.50 15.33
CA TYR A 89 0.25 2.91 14.17
C TYR A 89 -0.66 2.94 12.94
N GLN A 90 -1.90 2.47 13.06
CA GLN A 90 -2.87 2.48 11.95
C GLN A 90 -3.19 3.89 11.45
N VAL A 91 -3.30 4.85 12.36
CA VAL A 91 -3.53 6.26 12.01
C VAL A 91 -2.35 6.83 11.25
N LEU A 92 -1.13 6.66 11.78
CA LEU A 92 0.09 7.19 11.19
C LEU A 92 0.40 6.53 9.85
N ASP A 93 0.22 5.23 9.73
CA ASP A 93 0.44 4.50 8.48
C ASP A 93 -0.48 5.02 7.36
N ARG A 94 -1.78 5.15 7.64
CA ARG A 94 -2.75 5.74 6.68
C ARG A 94 -2.44 7.20 6.36
N TRP A 95 -2.01 7.97 7.35
CA TRP A 95 -1.65 9.36 7.15
C TRP A 95 -0.37 9.52 6.30
N LEU A 96 0.66 8.71 6.55
CA LEU A 96 1.90 8.69 5.76
C LEU A 96 1.62 8.31 4.30
N ILE A 97 0.73 7.34 4.06
CA ILE A 97 0.20 7.02 2.73
C ILE A 97 -0.41 8.26 2.06
N ASP A 98 -1.26 8.98 2.76
CA ASP A 98 -1.91 10.18 2.22
C ASP A 98 -0.92 11.32 1.93
N GLU A 99 0.08 11.53 2.79
CA GLU A 99 1.13 12.53 2.57
C GLU A 99 2.04 12.16 1.40
N HIS A 100 2.42 10.89 1.29
CA HIS A 100 3.18 10.39 0.15
C HIS A 100 2.41 10.61 -1.16
N ARG A 101 1.10 10.34 -1.18
CA ARG A 101 0.22 10.63 -2.32
C ARG A 101 0.10 12.13 -2.63
N LYS A 102 0.00 13.01 -1.61
CA LYS A 102 -0.02 14.47 -1.80
C LYS A 102 1.28 14.97 -2.41
N LYS A 103 2.43 14.52 -1.92
CA LYS A 103 3.74 14.89 -2.46
C LYS A 103 3.90 14.42 -3.91
N GLY A 104 3.43 13.20 -4.26
CA GLY A 104 3.38 12.73 -5.64
C GLY A 104 2.58 13.67 -6.56
N ARG A 105 1.39 14.11 -6.12
CA ARG A 105 0.58 15.09 -6.88
C ARG A 105 1.25 16.45 -7.02
N ARG A 106 1.96 16.91 -5.98
CA ARG A 106 2.69 18.19 -6.01
C ARG A 106 3.85 18.15 -6.99
N ARG A 107 4.69 17.10 -6.94
CA ARG A 107 5.78 16.88 -7.89
C ARG A 107 5.28 16.81 -9.34
N ARG A 108 4.12 16.18 -9.58
CA ARG A 108 3.47 16.17 -10.90
C ARG A 108 3.14 17.58 -11.39
N ARG A 109 2.52 18.42 -10.54
CA ARG A 109 2.21 19.81 -10.89
C ARG A 109 3.48 20.61 -11.18
N GLU A 110 4.50 20.45 -10.34
CA GLU A 110 5.78 21.14 -10.51
C GLU A 110 6.49 20.74 -11.81
N ARG A 111 6.47 19.44 -12.20
CA ARG A 111 6.98 18.98 -13.50
C ARG A 111 6.19 19.51 -14.67
N THR A 112 4.86 19.40 -14.65
CA THR A 112 4.01 19.92 -15.74
C THR A 112 4.23 21.42 -15.95
N ILE A 113 4.42 22.19 -14.88
CA ILE A 113 4.75 23.61 -14.98
C ILE A 113 6.13 23.79 -15.62
N SER A 114 7.15 23.06 -15.17
CA SER A 114 8.51 23.12 -15.73
C SER A 114 8.56 22.75 -17.21
N GLU A 115 7.83 21.71 -17.62
CA GLU A 115 7.74 21.26 -19.01
C GLU A 115 7.04 22.28 -19.92
N VAL A 116 6.04 23.00 -19.40
CA VAL A 116 5.40 24.10 -20.13
C VAL A 116 6.38 25.26 -20.35
N PHE A 117 7.21 25.60 -19.36
CA PHE A 117 8.24 26.63 -19.51
C PHE A 117 9.38 26.21 -20.47
N ASP A 118 9.77 24.94 -20.47
CA ASP A 118 10.79 24.41 -21.39
C ASP A 118 10.26 24.24 -22.83
N ALA A 119 8.96 24.00 -23.01
CA ALA A 119 8.32 23.87 -24.32
C ALA A 119 8.25 25.18 -25.11
N GLU A 120 8.21 26.34 -24.44
CA GLU A 120 8.26 27.66 -25.10
C GLU A 120 9.62 27.98 -25.74
N SER A 121 10.67 27.19 -25.47
CA SER A 121 12.03 27.41 -25.99
C SER A 121 12.45 26.47 -27.13
N ARG A 122 11.56 25.57 -27.62
CA ARG A 122 11.90 24.62 -28.70
C ARG A 122 11.21 24.96 -30.03
N PRO A 123 11.94 25.01 -31.16
CA PRO A 123 11.30 25.11 -32.46
C PRO A 123 10.52 23.83 -32.77
N ASN A 124 9.33 24.04 -33.33
CA ASN A 124 8.27 23.07 -33.58
C ASN A 124 8.70 21.96 -34.56
N GLU A 125 9.17 20.83 -34.04
CA GLU A 125 9.34 19.58 -34.80
C GLU A 125 8.48 18.47 -34.18
N GLY A 126 7.44 18.06 -34.93
CA GLY A 126 6.80 16.75 -34.86
C GLY A 126 6.13 16.36 -33.54
N MET A 127 4.80 16.22 -33.56
CA MET A 127 4.03 15.58 -32.48
C MET A 127 4.57 14.19 -32.15
N ALA A 128 5.47 14.10 -31.17
CA ALA A 128 5.74 12.88 -30.43
C ALA A 128 4.61 12.72 -29.40
N GLU A 129 3.97 11.56 -29.41
CA GLU A 129 2.93 11.18 -28.47
C GLU A 129 3.40 11.45 -27.03
N CYS A 130 2.72 12.36 -26.33
CA CYS A 130 2.99 12.61 -24.92
C CYS A 130 2.72 11.32 -24.11
N PRO A 131 3.69 10.76 -23.38
CA PRO A 131 3.43 9.64 -22.49
C PRO A 131 2.50 10.10 -21.37
N ILE A 132 1.26 9.62 -21.38
CA ILE A 132 0.35 9.79 -20.25
C ILE A 132 0.86 8.86 -19.14
N GLU A 133 1.69 9.37 -18.23
CA GLU A 133 2.12 8.61 -17.05
C GLU A 133 0.94 8.41 -16.08
N ASP A 134 0.33 7.21 -16.17
CA ASP A 134 -0.88 6.77 -15.45
C ASP A 134 -0.57 6.23 -14.04
N HIS A 135 -0.57 7.11 -13.04
CA HIS A 135 -0.31 6.75 -11.63
C HIS A 135 -1.56 6.45 -10.78
N HIS A 136 -2.58 5.81 -11.36
CA HIS A 136 -3.80 5.40 -10.64
C HIS A 136 -3.71 4.05 -9.90
N LEU A 137 -2.56 3.37 -9.90
CA LEU A 137 -2.41 2.10 -9.18
C LEU A 137 -2.16 2.37 -7.69
N SER A 138 -2.90 1.63 -6.85
CA SER A 138 -2.81 1.59 -5.40
C SER A 138 -1.38 1.79 -4.86
N ASP A 139 -1.21 2.61 -3.83
CA ASP A 139 0.07 2.99 -3.20
C ASP A 139 1.00 1.77 -2.88
N PRO A 140 2.32 1.83 -3.15
CA PRO A 140 3.30 0.81 -2.73
C PRO A 140 3.18 0.35 -1.27
N ALA A 141 2.74 1.21 -0.36
CA ALA A 141 2.53 0.86 1.04
C ALA A 141 1.23 0.10 1.28
N THR A 142 0.16 0.43 0.53
CA THR A 142 -1.01 -0.44 0.47
C THR A 142 -0.57 -1.82 -0.03
N GLN A 143 0.34 -1.91 -1.01
CA GLN A 143 0.87 -3.14 -1.61
C GLN A 143 1.84 -3.95 -0.71
N ALA A 144 2.66 -3.27 0.11
CA ALA A 144 3.55 -3.91 1.07
C ALA A 144 2.78 -4.63 2.20
N GLN A 145 1.60 -4.11 2.55
CA GLN A 145 0.69 -4.77 3.49
C GLN A 145 0.11 -6.09 2.96
N TRP A 146 0.10 -6.32 1.64
CA TRP A 146 -0.29 -7.61 1.06
C TRP A 146 0.85 -8.62 1.14
N ARG A 147 2.13 -8.21 1.04
CA ARG A 147 3.23 -9.19 0.97
C ARG A 147 3.58 -9.89 2.29
N MET A 148 3.10 -9.41 3.44
CA MET A 148 3.68 -9.81 4.73
C MET A 148 2.97 -10.94 5.49
N ASP A 149 1.73 -11.32 5.17
CA ASP A 149 0.97 -12.33 5.96
C ASP A 149 0.29 -13.46 5.16
N LEU A 150 0.67 -13.72 3.91
CA LEU A 150 -0.14 -14.55 3.00
C LEU A 150 0.45 -15.94 2.71
N ASP A 151 0.63 -16.81 3.70
CA ASP A 151 1.08 -18.20 3.43
C ASP A 151 -0.05 -19.17 3.07
N ARG A 152 -1.26 -18.66 2.84
CA ARG A 152 -2.45 -19.48 2.55
C ARG A 152 -2.85 -19.41 1.08
N ASP A 153 -3.09 -20.57 0.49
CA ASP A 153 -3.69 -20.72 -0.83
C ASP A 153 -5.15 -20.26 -0.85
N PHE A 154 -5.68 -19.97 -2.04
CA PHE A 154 -7.11 -19.65 -2.18
C PHE A 154 -7.98 -20.85 -1.78
N GLY A 155 -9.03 -20.58 -0.99
CA GLY A 155 -10.03 -21.60 -0.68
C GLY A 155 -10.92 -21.91 -1.89
N GLU A 156 -11.63 -23.04 -1.81
CA GLU A 156 -12.57 -23.46 -2.87
C GLU A 156 -13.62 -22.39 -3.19
N GLU A 157 -14.15 -21.70 -2.17
CA GLU A 157 -15.11 -20.61 -2.37
C GLU A 157 -14.51 -19.43 -3.15
N ASP A 158 -13.26 -19.06 -2.86
CA ASP A 158 -12.57 -17.99 -3.58
C ASP A 158 -12.31 -18.39 -5.03
N LEU A 159 -11.90 -19.65 -5.27
CA LEU A 159 -11.72 -20.18 -6.62
C LEU A 159 -13.03 -20.14 -7.40
N GLN A 160 -14.16 -20.55 -6.82
CA GLN A 160 -15.49 -20.47 -7.46
C GLN A 160 -15.90 -19.03 -7.79
N GLU A 161 -15.60 -18.07 -6.91
CA GLU A 161 -15.85 -16.65 -7.18
C GLU A 161 -14.96 -16.11 -8.30
N LEU A 162 -13.69 -16.55 -8.36
CA LEU A 162 -12.76 -16.23 -9.45
C LEU A 162 -13.21 -16.86 -10.78
N GLU A 163 -13.87 -18.02 -10.75
CA GLU A 163 -14.37 -18.69 -11.96
C GLU A 163 -15.53 -17.98 -12.67
N LYS A 164 -16.28 -17.15 -11.93
CA LYS A 164 -17.35 -16.32 -12.50
C LYS A 164 -16.83 -15.18 -13.38
N ILE A 165 -15.51 -14.95 -13.39
CA ILE A 165 -14.85 -13.84 -14.07
C ILE A 165 -14.27 -14.33 -15.40
N PRO A 166 -14.34 -13.53 -16.49
CA PRO A 166 -13.73 -13.91 -17.76
C PRO A 166 -12.27 -14.32 -17.61
N VAL A 167 -11.90 -15.46 -18.22
CA VAL A 167 -10.60 -16.13 -17.99
C VAL A 167 -9.39 -15.22 -18.17
N LYS A 168 -9.38 -14.40 -19.24
CA LYS A 168 -8.30 -13.43 -19.51
C LYS A 168 -8.17 -12.38 -18.41
N ARG A 169 -9.29 -11.92 -17.85
CA ARG A 169 -9.31 -10.91 -16.79
C ARG A 169 -8.77 -11.46 -15.48
N ARG A 170 -9.18 -12.67 -15.06
CA ARG A 170 -8.65 -13.29 -13.83
C ARG A 170 -7.17 -13.62 -13.94
N VAL A 171 -6.71 -14.18 -15.07
CA VAL A 171 -5.30 -14.53 -15.27
C VAL A 171 -4.42 -13.28 -15.23
N PHE A 172 -4.78 -12.22 -15.96
CA PHE A 172 -4.00 -10.97 -15.93
C PHE A 172 -4.09 -10.26 -14.59
N GLY A 173 -5.28 -10.18 -14.00
CA GLY A 173 -5.47 -9.51 -12.72
C GLY A 173 -4.69 -10.18 -11.60
N LEU A 174 -4.66 -11.52 -11.53
CA LEU A 174 -3.89 -12.26 -10.53
C LEU A 174 -2.38 -12.20 -10.79
N ALA A 175 -1.94 -12.25 -12.05
CA ALA A 175 -0.54 -12.06 -12.42
C ALA A 175 -0.02 -10.68 -11.99
N VAL A 176 -0.77 -9.61 -12.29
CA VAL A 176 -0.42 -8.24 -11.86
C VAL A 176 -0.47 -8.10 -10.33
N ALA A 177 -1.46 -8.71 -9.67
CA ALA A 177 -1.59 -8.66 -8.22
C ALA A 177 -0.47 -9.39 -7.46
N GLY A 178 0.29 -10.29 -8.11
CA GLY A 178 1.25 -11.12 -7.38
C GLY A 178 0.61 -12.29 -6.66
N LEU A 179 -0.55 -12.77 -7.14
CA LEU A 179 -1.37 -13.78 -6.44
C LEU A 179 -1.56 -15.06 -7.27
N TRP A 180 -0.85 -15.21 -8.38
CA TRP A 180 -0.99 -16.39 -9.26
C TRP A 180 -0.45 -17.66 -8.60
N ASP A 181 0.54 -17.53 -7.73
CA ASP A 181 1.16 -18.61 -6.95
C ASP A 181 0.22 -19.20 -5.89
N ARG A 182 -0.85 -18.47 -5.53
CA ARG A 182 -1.90 -18.89 -4.58
C ARG A 182 -3.02 -19.71 -5.20
N VAL A 183 -3.03 -19.81 -6.53
CA VAL A 183 -3.95 -20.68 -7.28
C VAL A 183 -3.30 -22.05 -7.40
N PRO A 184 -4.02 -23.17 -7.12
CA PRO A 184 -3.48 -24.50 -7.36
C PRO A 184 -2.93 -24.64 -8.79
N LYS A 185 -1.73 -25.20 -8.93
CA LYS A 185 -0.98 -25.23 -10.22
C LYS A 185 -1.80 -25.81 -11.38
N GLU A 186 -2.56 -26.87 -11.11
CA GLU A 186 -3.41 -27.51 -12.12
C GLU A 186 -4.53 -26.57 -12.60
N THR A 187 -5.19 -25.90 -11.66
CA THR A 187 -6.23 -24.90 -11.94
C THR A 187 -5.67 -23.71 -12.70
N TRP A 188 -4.51 -23.19 -12.28
CA TRP A 188 -3.83 -22.09 -12.96
C TRP A 188 -3.48 -22.45 -14.41
N GLN A 189 -2.85 -23.61 -14.63
CA GLN A 189 -2.49 -24.07 -15.98
C GLN A 189 -3.74 -24.29 -16.85
N ALA A 190 -4.82 -24.83 -16.27
CA ALA A 190 -6.09 -24.99 -16.99
C ALA A 190 -6.71 -23.63 -17.40
N TRP A 191 -6.51 -22.57 -16.61
CA TRP A 191 -6.96 -21.23 -16.98
C TRP A 191 -6.07 -20.59 -18.05
N VAL A 192 -4.75 -20.72 -17.93
CA VAL A 192 -3.79 -20.21 -18.91
C VAL A 192 -4.00 -20.89 -20.28
N ASN A 193 -4.17 -22.21 -20.31
CA ASN A 193 -4.38 -22.98 -21.55
C ASN A 193 -5.66 -22.62 -22.31
N LYS A 194 -6.62 -21.94 -21.67
CA LYS A 194 -7.86 -21.46 -22.31
C LYS A 194 -7.70 -20.12 -23.03
N ILE A 195 -6.53 -19.48 -22.95
CA ILE A 195 -6.26 -18.19 -23.58
C ILE A 195 -5.25 -18.41 -24.71
N ASP A 196 -5.73 -18.25 -25.95
CA ASP A 196 -4.89 -18.38 -27.14
C ASP A 196 -3.81 -17.29 -27.19
N GLY A 197 -2.60 -17.67 -27.61
CA GLY A 197 -1.48 -16.74 -27.81
C GLY A 197 -0.74 -16.30 -26.54
N LEU A 198 -1.02 -16.92 -25.38
CA LEU A 198 -0.22 -16.69 -24.18
C LEU A 198 1.16 -17.38 -24.25
N PRO A 199 2.27 -16.69 -23.91
CA PRO A 199 3.58 -17.33 -23.78
C PRO A 199 3.57 -18.37 -22.66
N GLN A 200 4.34 -19.45 -22.84
CA GLN A 200 4.55 -20.49 -21.83
C GLN A 200 6.01 -20.47 -21.37
N PRO A 201 6.28 -20.50 -20.05
CA PRO A 201 5.30 -20.51 -18.96
C PRO A 201 4.62 -19.15 -18.77
N PHE A 202 3.41 -19.15 -18.18
CA PHE A 202 2.72 -17.94 -17.74
C PHE A 202 2.45 -17.97 -16.21
N PRO A 203 2.73 -16.89 -15.47
CA PRO A 203 3.32 -15.66 -15.96
C PRO A 203 4.79 -15.85 -16.41
N PRO A 204 5.32 -14.97 -17.28
CA PRO A 204 6.66 -15.15 -17.83
C PRO A 204 7.72 -15.06 -16.71
N PRO A 205 8.82 -15.83 -16.80
CA PRO A 205 9.89 -15.76 -15.82
C PRO A 205 10.46 -14.33 -15.71
N GLY A 206 10.71 -13.87 -14.48
CA GLY A 206 11.21 -12.51 -14.21
C GLY A 206 10.12 -11.55 -13.75
N ILE A 207 8.84 -11.93 -13.86
CA ILE A 207 7.75 -11.16 -13.23
C ILE A 207 7.89 -11.09 -11.71
N GLU A 208 8.59 -12.05 -11.11
CA GLU A 208 8.88 -12.12 -9.67
C GLU A 208 9.80 -10.98 -9.21
N ASP A 209 10.64 -10.47 -10.12
CA ASP A 209 11.56 -9.36 -9.85
C ASP A 209 10.83 -8.01 -9.80
N CYS A 210 9.62 -7.94 -10.38
CA CYS A 210 8.77 -6.76 -10.34
C CYS A 210 8.24 -6.51 -8.92
N GLN A 211 8.59 -5.34 -8.37
CA GLN A 211 8.22 -4.97 -7.01
C GLN A 211 6.81 -4.41 -6.90
N THR A 212 6.31 -3.77 -7.97
CA THR A 212 4.98 -3.15 -8.00
C THR A 212 4.08 -3.75 -9.09
N PRO A 213 2.75 -3.69 -8.95
CA PRO A 213 1.78 -3.96 -10.01
C PRO A 213 2.03 -3.15 -11.28
N ASN A 214 2.53 -1.91 -11.17
CA ASN A 214 2.82 -1.10 -12.35
C ASN A 214 3.98 -1.71 -13.14
N ASP A 215 5.04 -2.15 -12.45
CA ASP A 215 6.17 -2.85 -13.07
C ASP A 215 5.68 -4.13 -13.76
N ARG A 216 4.80 -4.90 -13.09
CA ARG A 216 4.20 -6.12 -13.68
C ARG A 216 3.31 -5.81 -14.87
N ILE A 217 2.56 -4.70 -14.85
CA ILE A 217 1.73 -4.26 -15.98
C ILE A 217 2.60 -3.97 -17.19
N HIS A 218 3.70 -3.22 -17.03
CA HIS A 218 4.61 -2.92 -18.12
C HIS A 218 5.31 -4.19 -18.62
N PHE A 219 5.84 -5.00 -17.70
CA PHE A 219 6.49 -6.26 -18.03
C PHE A 219 5.58 -7.21 -18.81
N LEU A 220 4.33 -7.40 -18.35
CA LEU A 220 3.36 -8.24 -19.04
C LEU A 220 2.93 -7.63 -20.38
N ALA A 221 2.80 -6.32 -20.49
CA ALA A 221 2.45 -5.65 -21.74
C ALA A 221 3.52 -5.90 -22.81
N ASP A 222 4.80 -5.78 -22.44
CA ASP A 222 5.94 -6.03 -23.31
C ASP A 222 6.00 -7.51 -23.73
N CYS A 223 5.88 -8.44 -22.77
CA CYS A 223 5.89 -9.89 -23.07
C CYS A 223 4.73 -10.33 -23.97
N LEU A 224 3.57 -9.68 -23.86
CA LEU A 224 2.36 -10.02 -24.62
C LEU A 224 2.22 -9.22 -25.92
N ASN A 225 3.12 -8.27 -26.17
CA ASN A 225 3.03 -7.31 -27.28
C ASN A 225 1.67 -6.60 -27.36
N VAL A 226 1.20 -6.09 -26.22
CA VAL A 226 -0.04 -5.32 -26.08
C VAL A 226 0.22 -4.01 -25.34
N SER A 227 -0.72 -3.07 -25.38
CA SER A 227 -0.58 -1.84 -24.59
C SER A 227 -0.68 -2.10 -23.09
N SER A 228 0.11 -1.38 -22.28
CA SER A 228 0.03 -1.42 -20.82
C SER A 228 -1.37 -1.06 -20.31
N GLN A 229 -2.09 -0.20 -21.04
CA GLN A 229 -3.46 0.15 -20.71
C GLN A 229 -4.43 -1.03 -20.83
N SER A 230 -4.23 -1.94 -21.79
CA SER A 230 -5.03 -3.15 -21.93
C SER A 230 -4.88 -4.05 -20.71
N VAL A 231 -3.64 -4.29 -20.27
CA VAL A 231 -3.33 -5.09 -19.07
C VAL A 231 -3.90 -4.42 -17.81
N ARG A 232 -3.71 -3.10 -17.68
CA ARG A 232 -4.25 -2.29 -16.58
C ARG A 232 -5.77 -2.40 -16.47
N MET A 233 -6.50 -2.26 -17.58
CA MET A 233 -7.96 -2.40 -17.57
C MET A 233 -8.43 -3.78 -17.07
N HIS A 234 -7.68 -4.84 -17.38
CA HIS A 234 -7.98 -6.17 -16.85
C HIS A 234 -7.76 -6.22 -15.33
N TYR A 235 -6.66 -5.63 -14.85
CA TYR A 235 -6.33 -5.56 -13.43
C TYR A 235 -7.32 -4.70 -12.62
N GLU A 236 -7.63 -3.47 -13.04
CA GLU A 236 -8.54 -2.57 -12.31
C GLU A 236 -9.95 -3.18 -12.18
N ARG A 237 -10.44 -3.84 -13.23
CA ARG A 237 -11.73 -4.55 -13.20
C ARG A 237 -11.70 -5.80 -12.32
N MET A 238 -10.52 -6.32 -12.00
CA MET A 238 -10.31 -7.46 -11.13
C MET A 238 -10.06 -7.05 -9.67
N GLU A 239 -9.47 -5.88 -9.44
CA GLU A 239 -9.01 -5.43 -8.12
C GLU A 239 -10.14 -5.40 -7.08
N ASN A 240 -11.31 -4.86 -7.46
CA ASN A 240 -12.48 -4.84 -6.57
C ASN A 240 -12.93 -6.25 -6.18
N LYS A 241 -12.78 -7.21 -7.10
CA LYS A 241 -13.17 -8.59 -6.85
C LYS A 241 -12.17 -9.30 -5.93
N ILE A 242 -10.86 -9.11 -6.16
CA ILE A 242 -9.80 -9.61 -5.28
C ILE A 242 -10.01 -9.12 -3.84
N ARG A 243 -10.34 -7.83 -3.67
CA ARG A 243 -10.63 -7.23 -2.35
C ARG A 243 -11.86 -7.79 -1.64
N SER A 244 -12.74 -8.48 -2.36
CA SER A 244 -13.97 -9.09 -1.82
C SER A 244 -13.85 -10.59 -1.57
N LEU A 245 -12.72 -11.20 -1.89
CA LEU A 245 -12.49 -12.62 -1.63
C LEU A 245 -12.38 -12.85 -0.12
N ARG A 246 -12.89 -13.99 0.36
CA ARG A 246 -12.85 -14.36 1.78
C ARG A 246 -11.43 -14.57 2.26
N TRP A 247 -10.55 -15.00 1.36
CA TRP A 247 -9.11 -14.98 1.60
C TRP A 247 -8.65 -13.61 2.12
N PHE A 248 -9.21 -12.49 1.63
CA PHE A 248 -8.84 -11.16 2.12
C PHE A 248 -9.41 -10.84 3.51
N ASP A 249 -10.59 -11.37 3.84
CA ASP A 249 -11.23 -11.16 5.14
C ASP A 249 -10.50 -11.87 6.28
N SER A 250 -9.84 -13.00 6.02
CA SER A 250 -9.04 -13.70 7.05
C SER A 250 -7.85 -12.89 7.58
N PHE A 251 -7.46 -11.82 6.88
CA PHE A 251 -6.40 -10.89 7.33
C PHE A 251 -6.94 -9.62 7.98
N ARG A 252 -8.27 -9.39 7.91
CA ARG A 252 -8.93 -8.22 8.51
C ARG A 252 -9.47 -8.49 9.90
N SER A 253 -9.60 -9.75 10.29
CA SER A 253 -10.00 -10.15 11.64
C SER A 253 -8.75 -10.45 12.48
N PRO A 254 -8.47 -9.65 13.54
CA PRO A 254 -7.42 -9.96 14.51
C PRO A 254 -7.76 -11.19 15.37
#